data_AF-D4K5S7-F1
#
_entry.id   AF-D4K5S7-F1
#
_cell.length_a   1.000
_cell.length_b   1.000
_cell.length_c   1.000
_cell.angle_alpha   90.00
_cell.angle_beta   90.00
_cell.angle_gamma   90.00
#
_symmetry.space_group_name_H-M   'P 1'
#
loop_
_entity.id
_entity.type
_entity.pdbx_description
1 polymer ?
#
loop_
_entity_poly.entity_id
_entity_poly.type
_entity_poly.pdbx_seq_one_letter_code
_entity_poly.pdbx_strand_id
1 'polypeptide(L)'
;MENGTLSEDCFKSYLVEDSLYLREYAKIFAWGMTKATTMAAMRTYYSLLSFVQENEDLTRLRYLEQYGLREADIQSLPLRPESRAYLDCMIDAARTGEGEAECLMACLPCMLSYGWLFQKLLQRSPAVKDTYYGALVLDYAGPGYDAACRAWAERAEAACTGLSPERAARCRAIFRACSEHELHFWEMCATPRTDI
;
A
#
# COMPACT_ATOMS: atom_id res chain seq x y z
N MET A 1 10.54 7.65 12.57
CA MET A 1 9.21 7.92 13.16
C MET A 1 9.19 7.65 14.66
N GLU A 2 9.64 6.48 15.12
CA GLU A 2 9.57 6.03 16.52
C GLU A 2 9.90 7.05 17.61
N ASN A 3 11.01 7.78 17.46
CA ASN A 3 11.46 8.77 18.45
C ASN A 3 11.10 10.21 18.05
N GLY A 4 10.26 10.41 17.03
CA GLY A 4 9.93 11.73 16.48
C GLY A 4 11.08 12.41 15.70
N THR A 5 12.22 11.76 15.51
CA THR A 5 13.43 12.35 14.92
C THR A 5 13.58 12.18 13.40
N LEU A 6 12.57 11.62 12.72
CA LEU A 6 12.59 11.57 11.25
C LEU A 6 12.60 13.01 10.72
N SER A 7 13.32 13.27 9.63
CA SER A 7 13.28 14.58 8.99
C SER A 7 11.91 14.81 8.35
N GLU A 8 11.35 16.01 8.55
CA GLU A 8 10.10 16.41 7.90
C GLU A 8 10.22 16.37 6.37
N ASP A 9 11.38 16.66 5.79
CA ASP A 9 11.60 16.57 4.34
C ASP A 9 11.48 15.12 3.83
N CYS A 10 11.99 14.14 4.59
CA CYS A 10 11.83 12.73 4.28
C CYS A 10 10.36 12.31 4.42
N PHE A 11 9.67 12.81 5.43
CA PHE A 11 8.26 12.50 5.65
C PHE A 11 7.36 13.10 4.56
N LYS A 12 7.57 14.38 4.21
CA LYS A 12 6.93 15.04 3.06
C LYS A 12 7.18 14.25 1.77
N SER A 13 8.41 13.78 1.57
CA SER A 13 8.77 12.94 0.42
C SER A 13 7.98 11.64 0.37
N TYR A 14 7.90 10.94 1.50
CA TYR A 14 7.09 9.74 1.66
C TYR A 14 5.62 9.99 1.30
N LEU A 15 5.00 11.06 1.82
CA LEU A 15 3.58 11.36 1.55
C LEU A 15 3.31 11.63 0.07
N VAL A 16 4.24 12.27 -0.64
CA VAL A 16 4.09 12.52 -2.07
C VAL A 16 4.25 11.24 -2.88
N GLU A 17 5.25 10.40 -2.57
CA GLU A 17 5.42 9.11 -3.24
C GLU A 17 4.25 8.17 -2.98
N ASP A 18 3.70 8.19 -1.76
CA ASP A 18 2.52 7.41 -1.37
C ASP A 18 1.27 7.86 -2.14
N SER A 19 1.06 9.18 -2.31
CA SER A 19 0.00 9.70 -3.19
C SER A 19 0.12 9.27 -4.65
N LEU A 20 1.35 9.21 -5.18
CA LEU A 20 1.60 8.74 -6.54
C LEU A 20 1.42 7.23 -6.68
N TYR A 21 1.86 6.47 -5.67
CA TYR A 21 1.71 5.03 -5.58
C TYR A 21 0.23 4.65 -5.57
N LEU A 22 -0.58 5.28 -4.73
CA LEU A 22 -2.00 4.92 -4.57
C LEU A 22 -2.84 5.17 -5.82
N ARG A 23 -2.51 6.17 -6.63
CA ARG A 23 -3.14 6.36 -7.94
C ARG A 23 -2.99 5.12 -8.82
N GLU A 24 -1.79 4.57 -8.89
CA GLU A 24 -1.51 3.40 -9.73
C GLU A 24 -1.98 2.11 -9.05
N TYR A 25 -1.89 2.03 -7.72
CA TYR A 25 -2.42 0.96 -6.89
C TYR A 25 -3.92 0.75 -7.11
N ALA A 26 -4.71 1.83 -7.16
CA ALA A 26 -6.14 1.80 -7.46
C ALA A 26 -6.45 1.13 -8.81
N LYS A 27 -5.60 1.32 -9.83
CA LYS A 27 -5.78 0.69 -11.16
C LYS A 27 -5.54 -0.82 -11.13
N ILE A 28 -4.70 -1.30 -10.23
CA ILE A 28 -4.43 -2.73 -10.07
C ILE A 28 -5.68 -3.44 -9.52
N PHE A 29 -6.45 -2.80 -8.65
CA PHE A 29 -7.74 -3.34 -8.23
C PHE A 29 -8.73 -3.48 -9.39
N ALA A 30 -8.75 -2.53 -10.33
CA ALA A 30 -9.56 -2.64 -11.52
C ALA A 30 -9.15 -3.87 -12.36
N TRP A 31 -7.85 -4.16 -12.49
CA TRP A 31 -7.39 -5.41 -13.11
C TRP A 31 -7.86 -6.64 -12.34
N GLY A 32 -7.75 -6.65 -11.02
CA GLY A 32 -8.26 -7.72 -10.16
C GLY A 32 -9.75 -7.98 -10.39
N MET A 33 -10.56 -6.93 -10.54
CA MET A 33 -11.98 -7.04 -10.87
C MET A 33 -12.23 -7.72 -12.23
N THR A 34 -11.39 -7.47 -13.24
CA THR A 34 -11.53 -8.16 -14.54
C THR A 34 -11.24 -9.65 -14.48
N LYS A 35 -10.46 -10.09 -13.48
CA LYS A 35 -10.09 -11.50 -13.25
C LYS A 35 -11.03 -12.21 -12.28
N ALA A 36 -11.92 -11.47 -11.62
CA ALA A 36 -12.86 -11.99 -10.65
C ALA A 36 -13.95 -12.85 -11.33
N THR A 37 -14.13 -14.08 -10.86
CA THR A 37 -15.12 -15.02 -11.41
C THR A 37 -16.45 -15.02 -10.66
N THR A 38 -16.55 -14.28 -9.55
CA THR A 38 -17.77 -14.19 -8.74
C THR A 38 -18.10 -12.75 -8.38
N MET A 39 -19.39 -12.47 -8.16
CA MET A 39 -19.84 -11.16 -7.70
C MET A 39 -19.29 -10.82 -6.30
N ALA A 40 -19.11 -11.83 -5.44
CA ALA A 40 -18.50 -11.65 -4.13
C ALA A 40 -17.06 -11.14 -4.27
N ALA A 41 -16.28 -11.72 -5.18
CA ALA A 41 -14.92 -11.29 -5.49
C ALA A 41 -14.87 -9.83 -5.99
N MET A 42 -15.75 -9.47 -6.94
CA MET A 42 -15.83 -8.09 -7.44
C MET A 42 -16.20 -7.10 -6.33
N ARG A 43 -17.14 -7.46 -5.45
CA ARG A 43 -17.51 -6.64 -4.29
C ARG A 43 -16.37 -6.44 -3.32
N THR A 44 -15.53 -7.47 -3.12
CA THR A 44 -14.30 -7.34 -2.34
C THR A 44 -13.44 -6.24 -2.96
N TYR A 45 -13.00 -6.36 -4.21
CA TYR A 45 -12.14 -5.33 -4.83
C TYR A 45 -12.77 -3.92 -4.81
N TYR A 46 -14.08 -3.80 -5.04
CA TYR A 46 -14.78 -2.52 -4.94
C TYR A 46 -14.74 -1.91 -3.52
N SER A 47 -15.04 -2.72 -2.50
CA SER A 47 -14.97 -2.27 -1.10
C SER A 47 -13.60 -1.76 -0.71
N LEU A 48 -12.56 -2.23 -1.40
CA LEU A 48 -11.17 -1.96 -1.06
C LEU A 48 -10.64 -0.75 -1.80
N LEU A 49 -11.06 -0.57 -3.04
CA LEU A 49 -10.91 0.69 -3.73
C LEU A 49 -11.56 1.82 -2.92
N SER A 50 -12.77 1.58 -2.39
CA SER A 50 -13.45 2.50 -1.47
C SER A 50 -12.62 2.75 -0.21
N PHE A 51 -12.11 1.69 0.44
CA PHE A 51 -11.30 1.83 1.65
C PHE A 51 -10.05 2.69 1.45
N VAL A 52 -9.31 2.46 0.36
CA VAL A 52 -8.11 3.24 0.02
C VAL A 52 -8.47 4.72 -0.21
N GLN A 53 -9.58 4.99 -0.91
CA GLN A 53 -10.04 6.37 -1.14
C GLN A 53 -10.63 7.05 0.10
N GLU A 54 -11.26 6.31 1.01
CA GLU A 54 -12.01 6.90 2.12
C GLU A 54 -11.20 7.00 3.42
N ASN A 55 -10.26 6.08 3.67
CA ASN A 55 -9.54 6.01 4.94
C ASN A 55 -8.06 6.43 4.85
N GLU A 56 -7.35 6.15 3.75
CA GLU A 56 -5.94 6.54 3.62
C GLU A 56 -5.77 8.01 3.18
N ASP A 57 -6.78 8.59 2.53
CA ASP A 57 -6.69 9.96 1.98
C ASP A 57 -6.70 11.05 3.06
N LEU A 58 -7.53 10.96 4.10
CA LEU A 58 -7.81 12.14 4.93
C LEU A 58 -6.59 12.65 5.73
N THR A 59 -5.81 11.77 6.34
CA THR A 59 -4.63 12.18 7.12
C THR A 59 -3.49 12.61 6.22
N ARG A 60 -3.20 11.86 5.14
CA ARG A 60 -2.18 12.23 4.15
C ARG A 60 -2.50 13.59 3.53
N LEU A 61 -3.72 13.80 3.05
CA LEU A 61 -4.14 15.07 2.44
C LEU A 61 -3.98 16.25 3.41
N ARG A 62 -4.28 16.06 4.71
CA ARG A 62 -4.05 17.08 5.73
C ARG A 62 -2.57 17.42 5.89
N TYR A 63 -1.66 16.44 5.87
CA TYR A 63 -0.23 16.72 5.91
C TYR A 63 0.24 17.43 4.63
N LEU A 64 -0.21 16.99 3.47
CA LEU A 64 0.13 17.62 2.19
C LEU A 64 -0.33 19.09 2.13
N GLU A 65 -1.54 19.37 2.61
CA GLU A 65 -2.08 20.73 2.71
C GLU A 65 -1.25 21.61 3.66
N GLN A 66 -0.78 21.07 4.80
CA GLN A 66 0.14 21.78 5.70
C GLN A 66 1.47 22.16 5.03
N TYR A 67 1.92 21.36 4.07
CA TYR A 67 3.10 21.67 3.25
C TYR A 67 2.79 22.58 2.05
N GLY A 68 1.55 23.05 1.91
CA GLY A 68 1.11 23.87 0.79
C GLY A 68 1.01 23.10 -0.53
N LEU A 69 0.93 21.76 -0.48
CA LEU A 69 0.84 20.91 -1.65
C LEU A 69 -0.60 20.47 -1.89
N ARG A 70 -1.08 20.68 -3.11
CA ARG A 70 -2.39 20.16 -3.53
C ARG A 70 -2.19 18.83 -4.23
N GLU A 71 -3.14 17.93 -4.04
CA GLU A 71 -3.11 16.62 -4.68
C GLU A 71 -2.99 16.72 -6.21
N ALA A 72 -3.73 17.63 -6.85
CA ALA A 72 -3.66 17.81 -8.30
C ALA A 72 -2.25 18.16 -8.80
N ASP A 73 -1.47 18.91 -8.02
CA ASP A 73 -0.10 19.27 -8.38
C ASP A 73 0.82 18.05 -8.23
N ILE A 74 0.64 17.29 -7.14
CA ILE A 74 1.36 16.04 -6.88
C ILE A 74 1.14 15.02 -7.99
N GLN A 75 -0.10 14.84 -8.46
CA GLN A 75 -0.42 13.83 -9.46
C GLN A 75 0.30 14.06 -10.80
N SER A 76 0.83 15.26 -11.07
CA SER A 76 1.62 15.56 -12.27
C SER A 76 3.09 15.16 -12.19
N LEU A 77 3.58 14.83 -10.98
CA LEU A 77 4.99 14.54 -10.75
C LEU A 77 5.41 13.17 -11.28
N PRO A 78 6.69 13.01 -11.67
CA PRO A 78 7.20 11.73 -12.10
C PRO A 78 7.29 10.76 -10.91
N LEU A 79 7.01 9.48 -11.17
CA LEU A 79 7.37 8.41 -10.25
C LEU A 79 8.90 8.29 -10.18
N ARG A 80 9.44 8.17 -8.97
CA ARG A 80 10.84 7.76 -8.79
C ARG A 80 11.07 6.33 -9.31
N PRO A 81 12.31 5.97 -9.69
CA PRO A 81 12.62 4.66 -10.28
C PRO A 81 12.13 3.48 -9.45
N GLU A 82 12.25 3.56 -8.12
CA GLU A 82 11.86 2.50 -7.18
C GLU A 82 10.34 2.33 -7.14
N SER A 83 9.59 3.43 -7.02
CA SER A 83 8.11 3.44 -7.09
C SER A 83 7.61 2.89 -8.42
N ARG A 84 8.25 3.29 -9.53
CA ARG A 84 7.93 2.76 -10.87
C ARG A 84 8.18 1.26 -10.96
N ALA A 85 9.34 0.79 -10.53
CA ALA A 85 9.67 -0.63 -10.57
C ALA A 85 8.69 -1.46 -9.74
N TYR A 86 8.28 -0.95 -8.57
CA TYR A 86 7.28 -1.60 -7.74
C TYR A 86 5.94 -1.72 -8.48
N LEU A 87 5.41 -0.60 -8.98
CA LEU A 87 4.12 -0.60 -9.68
C LEU A 87 4.14 -1.44 -10.95
N ASP A 88 5.23 -1.43 -11.71
CA ASP A 88 5.40 -2.28 -12.89
C ASP A 88 5.36 -3.77 -12.51
N CYS A 89 5.98 -4.17 -11.39
CA CYS A 89 5.91 -5.54 -10.85
C CYS A 89 4.46 -5.94 -10.54
N MET A 90 3.71 -5.06 -9.87
CA MET A 90 2.32 -5.36 -9.50
C MET A 90 1.38 -5.40 -10.70
N ILE A 91 1.54 -4.47 -11.64
CA ILE A 91 0.77 -4.43 -12.89
C ILE A 91 1.06 -5.68 -13.71
N ASP A 92 2.31 -6.11 -13.81
CA ASP A 92 2.65 -7.31 -14.56
C ASP A 92 2.04 -8.57 -13.93
N ALA A 93 2.08 -8.69 -12.60
CA ALA A 93 1.42 -9.78 -11.87
C ALA A 93 -0.10 -9.81 -12.11
N ALA A 94 -0.77 -8.66 -12.04
CA ALA A 94 -2.22 -8.57 -12.26
C ALA A 94 -2.61 -8.84 -13.73
N ARG A 95 -1.81 -8.34 -14.68
CA ARG A 95 -2.07 -8.50 -16.12
C ARG A 95 -1.84 -9.93 -16.59
N THR A 96 -0.69 -10.51 -16.25
CA THR A 96 -0.26 -11.83 -16.71
C THR A 96 -0.82 -12.98 -15.86
N GLY A 97 -1.36 -12.66 -14.67
CA GLY A 97 -1.97 -13.62 -13.78
C GLY A 97 -3.11 -14.42 -14.41
N GLU A 98 -3.16 -15.70 -14.05
CA GLU A 98 -4.19 -16.65 -14.49
C GLU A 98 -5.54 -16.40 -13.81
N GLY A 99 -5.54 -15.74 -12.64
CA GLY A 99 -6.76 -15.35 -11.95
C GLY A 99 -6.49 -14.32 -10.86
N GLU A 100 -7.40 -14.24 -9.90
CA GLU A 100 -7.33 -13.22 -8.84
C GLU A 100 -6.18 -13.41 -7.85
N ALA A 101 -5.66 -14.64 -7.69
CA ALA A 101 -4.63 -14.95 -6.70
C ALA A 101 -3.35 -14.13 -6.93
N GLU A 102 -2.90 -14.02 -8.18
CA GLU A 102 -1.71 -13.24 -8.53
C GLU A 102 -1.88 -11.75 -8.25
N CYS A 103 -3.06 -11.19 -8.53
CA CYS A 103 -3.38 -9.80 -8.21
C CYS A 103 -3.39 -9.58 -6.69
N LEU A 104 -4.00 -10.48 -5.93
CA LEU A 104 -4.02 -10.41 -4.46
C LEU A 104 -2.61 -10.50 -3.88
N MET A 105 -1.76 -11.39 -4.40
CA MET A 105 -0.37 -11.52 -3.94
C MET A 105 0.48 -10.29 -4.25
N ALA A 106 0.17 -9.55 -5.32
CA ALA A 106 0.85 -8.29 -5.62
C ALA A 106 0.42 -7.16 -4.68
N CYS A 107 -0.87 -7.10 -4.33
CA CYS A 107 -1.44 -6.02 -3.52
C CYS A 107 -1.30 -6.21 -2.01
N LEU A 108 -1.26 -7.45 -1.50
CA LEU A 108 -1.22 -7.73 -0.07
C LEU A 108 0.04 -7.24 0.67
N PRO A 109 1.25 -7.31 0.11
CA PRO A 109 2.48 -6.92 0.81
C PRO A 109 2.42 -5.52 1.42
N CYS A 110 1.94 -4.52 0.68
CA CYS A 110 1.80 -3.16 1.19
C CYS A 110 0.83 -3.15 2.38
N MET A 111 -0.36 -3.73 2.21
CA MET A 111 -1.39 -3.69 3.23
C MET A 111 -0.95 -4.35 4.54
N LEU A 112 -0.48 -5.60 4.43
CA LEU A 112 -0.10 -6.40 5.59
C LEU A 112 1.14 -5.86 6.28
N SER A 113 2.14 -5.40 5.51
CA SER A 113 3.37 -4.86 6.08
C SER A 113 3.11 -3.56 6.83
N TYR A 114 2.30 -2.64 6.29
CA TYR A 114 1.95 -1.39 6.97
C TYR A 114 1.20 -1.66 8.27
N GLY A 115 0.17 -2.49 8.23
CA GLY A 115 -0.61 -2.84 9.43
C GLY A 115 0.29 -3.44 10.51
N TRP A 116 1.17 -4.38 10.14
CA TRP A 116 2.12 -4.97 11.07
C TRP A 116 3.15 -3.97 11.61
N LEU A 117 3.78 -3.18 10.74
CA LEU A 117 4.82 -2.21 11.09
C LEU A 117 4.30 -1.15 12.06
N PHE A 118 3.15 -0.54 11.75
CA PHE A 118 2.59 0.53 12.56
C PHE A 118 2.02 0.03 13.89
N GLN A 119 1.39 -1.16 13.91
CA GLN A 119 1.01 -1.80 15.18
C GLN A 119 2.23 -2.11 16.05
N LYS A 120 3.30 -2.65 15.47
CA LYS A 120 4.55 -2.92 16.22
C LYS A 120 5.23 -1.65 16.71
N LEU A 121 5.24 -0.61 15.88
CA LEU A 121 5.75 0.70 16.24
C LEU A 121 5.00 1.28 17.45
N LEU A 122 3.67 1.25 17.41
CA LEU A 122 2.82 1.75 18.49
C LEU A 122 2.96 0.91 19.78
N GLN A 123 3.09 -0.40 19.66
CA GLN A 123 3.34 -1.30 20.81
C GLN A 123 4.68 -1.01 21.48
N ARG A 124 5.75 -0.79 20.68
CA ARG A 124 7.10 -0.57 21.18
C ARG A 124 7.32 0.85 21.70
N SER A 125 6.72 1.84 21.05
CA SER A 125 6.81 3.26 21.42
C SER A 125 5.42 3.91 21.42
N PRO A 126 4.61 3.73 22.48
CA PRO A 126 3.29 4.33 22.57
C PRO A 126 3.30 5.86 22.49
N ALA A 127 4.40 6.50 22.87
CA ALA A 127 4.60 7.94 22.80
C ALA A 127 4.60 8.48 21.35
N VAL A 128 4.77 7.62 20.34
CA VAL A 128 4.73 8.02 18.92
C VAL A 128 3.40 8.70 18.55
N LYS A 129 2.31 8.35 19.24
CA LYS A 129 0.97 8.93 19.04
C LYS A 129 0.93 10.44 19.34
N ASP A 130 1.83 10.91 20.22
CA ASP A 130 1.91 12.30 20.67
C ASP A 130 2.95 13.09 19.84
N THR A 131 3.57 12.46 18.85
CA THR A 131 4.54 13.10 17.93
C THR A 131 3.84 13.65 16.68
N TYR A 132 4.58 14.43 15.88
CA TYR A 132 4.11 14.92 14.58
C TYR A 132 3.61 13.79 13.65
N TYR A 133 4.14 12.57 13.77
CA TYR A 133 3.79 11.41 12.93
C TYR A 133 2.61 10.60 13.48
N GLY A 134 2.10 10.95 14.66
CA GLY A 134 1.15 10.12 15.40
C GLY A 134 -0.14 9.82 14.65
N ALA A 135 -0.68 10.79 13.91
CA ALA A 135 -1.92 10.59 13.15
C ALA A 135 -1.78 9.48 12.11
N LEU A 136 -0.72 9.51 11.29
CA LEU A 136 -0.46 8.47 10.29
C LEU A 136 -0.28 7.10 10.93
N VAL A 137 0.47 7.03 12.04
CA VAL A 137 0.69 5.77 12.76
C VAL A 137 -0.64 5.19 13.25
N LEU A 138 -1.54 6.03 13.78
CA LEU A 138 -2.83 5.61 14.30
C LEU A 138 -3.79 5.12 13.20
N ASP A 139 -3.71 5.68 11.99
CA ASP A 139 -4.54 5.23 10.87
C ASP A 139 -4.22 3.77 10.50
N TYR A 140 -2.94 3.46 10.28
CA TYR A 140 -2.51 2.11 9.92
C TYR A 140 -2.51 1.12 11.09
N ALA A 141 -2.32 1.59 12.33
CA ALA A 141 -2.41 0.76 13.53
C ALA A 141 -3.86 0.56 14.03
N GLY A 142 -4.83 1.25 13.43
CA GLY A 142 -6.21 1.29 13.87
C GLY A 142 -6.99 0.00 13.57
N PRO A 143 -8.11 -0.24 14.29
CA PRO A 143 -8.93 -1.44 14.12
C PRO A 143 -9.60 -1.54 12.74
N GLY A 144 -9.86 -0.40 12.07
CA GLY A 144 -10.42 -0.38 10.72
C GLY A 144 -9.45 -0.95 9.68
N TYR A 145 -8.19 -0.49 9.72
CA TYR A 145 -7.14 -0.99 8.84
C TYR A 145 -6.83 -2.48 9.11
N ASP A 146 -6.74 -2.85 10.38
CA ASP A 146 -6.56 -4.24 10.82
C ASP A 146 -7.70 -5.18 10.35
N ALA A 147 -8.95 -4.71 10.36
CA ALA A 147 -10.08 -5.44 9.79
C ALA A 147 -9.97 -5.59 8.26
N ALA A 148 -9.52 -4.55 7.56
CA ALA A 148 -9.28 -4.62 6.12
C ALA A 148 -8.17 -5.64 5.78
N CYS A 149 -7.05 -5.62 6.51
CA CYS A 149 -5.97 -6.60 6.36
C CYS A 149 -6.47 -8.05 6.52
N ARG A 150 -7.28 -8.33 7.55
CA ARG A 150 -7.87 -9.66 7.75
C ARG A 150 -8.76 -10.09 6.60
N ALA A 151 -9.69 -9.22 6.17
CA ALA A 151 -10.61 -9.54 5.08
C ALA A 151 -9.88 -9.89 3.78
N TRP A 152 -8.78 -9.18 3.49
CA TRP A 152 -7.92 -9.46 2.35
C TRP A 152 -7.14 -10.75 2.48
N ALA A 153 -6.58 -11.02 3.66
CA ALA A 153 -5.87 -12.26 3.93
C ALA A 153 -6.81 -13.47 3.73
N GLU A 154 -8.01 -13.42 4.29
CA GLU A 154 -9.04 -14.46 4.10
C GLU A 154 -9.41 -14.63 2.62
N ARG A 155 -9.57 -13.53 1.88
CA ARG A 155 -9.88 -13.59 0.44
C ARG A 155 -8.74 -14.24 -0.35
N ALA A 156 -7.51 -13.91 0.00
CA ALA A 156 -6.33 -14.46 -0.64
C ALA A 156 -6.13 -15.94 -0.30
N GLU A 157 -6.40 -16.36 0.93
CA GLU A 157 -6.42 -17.78 1.29
C GLU A 157 -7.45 -18.54 0.43
N ALA A 158 -8.65 -18.00 0.29
CA ALA A 158 -9.68 -18.59 -0.57
C ALA A 158 -9.25 -18.64 -2.05
N ALA A 159 -8.65 -17.56 -2.57
CA ALA A 159 -8.15 -17.49 -3.94
C ALA A 159 -6.98 -18.44 -4.22
N CYS A 160 -6.16 -18.69 -3.20
CA CYS A 160 -5.00 -19.58 -3.28
C CYS A 160 -5.35 -21.06 -3.00
N THR A 161 -6.58 -21.36 -2.58
CA THR A 161 -7.02 -22.73 -2.30
C THR A 161 -7.14 -23.54 -3.59
N GLY A 162 -6.51 -24.71 -3.63
CA GLY A 162 -6.57 -25.62 -4.78
C GLY A 162 -5.70 -25.21 -5.97
N LEU A 163 -4.83 -24.21 -5.83
CA LEU A 163 -3.84 -23.88 -6.85
C LEU A 163 -2.88 -25.05 -7.09
N SER A 164 -2.43 -25.21 -8.35
CA SER A 164 -1.34 -26.14 -8.65
C SER A 164 -0.06 -25.71 -7.89
N PRO A 165 0.86 -26.65 -7.60
CA PRO A 165 2.13 -26.33 -6.96
C PRO A 165 2.91 -25.20 -7.66
N GLU A 166 2.88 -25.19 -9.00
CA GLU A 166 3.56 -24.20 -9.85
C GLU A 166 2.91 -22.82 -9.71
N ARG A 167 1.58 -22.76 -9.76
CA ARG A 167 0.84 -21.50 -9.60
C ARG A 167 0.95 -20.94 -8.17
N ALA A 168 0.93 -21.81 -7.16
CA ALA A 168 1.19 -21.42 -5.78
C ALA A 168 2.63 -20.91 -5.58
N ALA A 169 3.62 -21.52 -6.25
CA ALA A 169 5.00 -21.03 -6.22
C ALA A 169 5.14 -19.65 -6.87
N ARG A 170 4.46 -19.42 -8.00
CA ARG A 170 4.38 -18.10 -8.65
C ARG A 170 3.76 -17.05 -7.73
N CYS A 171 2.65 -17.37 -7.08
CA CYS A 171 2.00 -16.52 -6.08
C CYS A 171 2.95 -16.12 -4.95
N ARG A 172 3.71 -17.07 -4.39
CA ARG A 172 4.73 -16.78 -3.37
C ARG A 172 5.85 -15.87 -3.89
N ALA A 173 6.29 -16.07 -5.13
CA ALA A 173 7.30 -15.24 -5.76
C ALA A 173 6.83 -13.79 -5.95
N ILE A 174 5.58 -13.59 -6.39
CA ILE A 174 4.96 -12.26 -6.52
C ILE A 174 4.91 -11.55 -5.16
N PHE A 175 4.36 -12.23 -4.14
CA PHE A 175 4.26 -11.67 -2.79
C PHE A 175 5.63 -11.24 -2.25
N ARG A 176 6.64 -12.10 -2.43
CA ARG A 176 8.02 -11.80 -2.03
C ARG A 176 8.59 -10.61 -2.79
N ALA A 177 8.49 -10.58 -4.11
CA ALA A 177 9.03 -9.48 -4.91
C ALA A 177 8.40 -8.13 -4.54
N CYS A 178 7.07 -8.10 -4.37
CA CYS A 178 6.37 -6.90 -3.91
C CYS A 178 6.77 -6.50 -2.47
N SER A 179 7.05 -7.46 -1.59
CA SER A 179 7.58 -7.17 -0.24
C SER A 179 9.00 -6.60 -0.27
N GLU A 180 9.85 -7.05 -1.21
CA GLU A 180 11.20 -6.50 -1.41
C GLU A 180 11.12 -5.07 -1.98
N HIS A 181 10.15 -4.79 -2.87
CA HIS A 181 9.90 -3.44 -3.35
C HIS A 181 9.42 -2.47 -2.25
N GLU A 182 8.61 -2.95 -1.30
CA GLU A 182 8.23 -2.15 -0.12
C GLU A 182 9.44 -1.71 0.70
N LEU A 183 10.43 -2.58 0.89
CA LEU A 183 11.68 -2.20 1.55
C LEU A 183 12.40 -1.09 0.77
N HIS A 184 12.54 -1.24 -0.55
CA HIS A 184 13.15 -0.22 -1.39
C HIS A 184 12.37 1.10 -1.39
N PHE A 185 11.05 1.05 -1.25
CA PHE A 185 10.21 2.25 -1.12
C PHE A 185 10.57 3.04 0.16
N TRP A 186 10.74 2.35 1.30
CA TRP A 186 11.19 2.97 2.54
C TRP A 186 12.61 3.54 2.45
N GLU A 187 13.54 2.80 1.84
CA GLU A 187 14.92 3.25 1.62
C GLU A 187 14.98 4.49 0.71
N MET A 188 14.19 4.48 -0.36
CA MET A 188 14.03 5.60 -1.27
C MET A 188 13.52 6.86 -0.53
N CYS A 189 12.51 6.71 0.33
CA CYS A 189 11.92 7.80 1.12
C CYS A 189 12.82 8.31 2.25
N ALA A 190 13.85 7.56 2.64
CA ALA A 190 14.86 8.03 3.59
C ALA A 190 15.70 9.19 3.02
N THR A 191 15.69 9.39 1.70
CA THR A 191 16.31 10.54 1.03
C THR A 191 15.24 11.48 0.47
N PRO A 192 15.23 12.77 0.84
CA PRO A 192 14.23 13.71 0.35
C PRO A 192 14.20 13.83 -1.17
N ARG A 193 13.00 13.99 -1.73
CA ARG A 193 12.82 14.34 -3.16
C ARG A 193 13.20 15.81 -3.36
N THR A 194 13.77 16.11 -4.51
CA THR A 194 14.26 17.46 -4.86
C THR A 194 13.34 18.21 -5.82
N ASP A 195 12.23 17.59 -6.21
CA ASP A 195 11.29 18.04 -7.25
C ASP A 195 9.87 18.29 -6.68
N ILE A 196 9.79 18.66 -5.40
CA ILE A 196 8.54 19.04 -4.71
C ILE A 196 8.37 20.54 -4.68
#